data_AF-A0A0G1GBM7-F1
#
_entry.id   AF-A0A0G1GBM7-F1
#
_cell.length_a   1.000
_cell.length_b   1.000
_cell.length_c   1.000
_cell.angle_alpha   90.00
_cell.angle_beta   90.00
_cell.angle_gamma   90.00
#
_symmetry.space_group_name_H-M   'P 1'
#
loop_
_entity.id
_entity.type
_entity.pdbx_description
1 polymer ?
#
loop_
_entity_poly.entity_id
_entity_poly.type
_entity_poly.pdbx_seq_one_letter_code
_entity_poly.pdbx_strand_id
1 'polypeptide(L)'
;MGFWIKVYPNRVEFKAGAGSQNVPINQVASIQLGMMGYMQITIETTGGKKYKIPCHKKNEVKEAIYNAQNSVGQGSSNLSTADELTKLVQLKNDGILTDEEFQEQKKKLLG
;
A
#
# COMPACT_ATOMS: atom_id res chain seq x y z
N MET A 1 17.47 -5.84 15.63
CA MET A 1 16.36 -5.18 14.89
C MET A 1 16.23 -5.89 13.54
N GLY A 2 15.10 -6.54 13.27
CA GLY A 2 14.93 -7.37 12.07
C GLY A 2 14.25 -6.65 10.90
N PHE A 3 14.57 -7.08 9.69
CA PHE A 3 13.83 -6.75 8.48
C PHE A 3 12.70 -7.75 8.26
N TRP A 4 11.56 -7.29 7.77
CA TRP A 4 10.47 -8.18 7.40
C TRP A 4 9.59 -7.55 6.32
N ILE A 5 8.87 -8.41 5.60
CA ILE A 5 7.85 -8.03 4.63
C ILE A 5 6.66 -8.96 4.76
N LYS A 6 5.46 -8.39 4.69
CA LYS A 6 4.18 -9.10 4.69
C LYS A 6 3.34 -8.54 3.55
N VAL A 7 2.78 -9.44 2.74
CA VAL A 7 1.89 -9.09 1.64
C VAL A 7 0.47 -9.44 2.07
N TYR A 8 -0.41 -8.45 2.02
CA TYR A 8 -1.85 -8.59 2.25
C TYR A 8 -2.60 -8.37 0.94
N PRO A 9 -3.88 -8.76 0.86
CA PRO A 9 -4.68 -8.55 -0.36
C PRO A 9 -4.72 -7.09 -0.83
N ASN A 10 -4.67 -6.12 0.09
CA ASN A 10 -4.82 -4.70 -0.21
C ASN A 10 -3.55 -3.86 -0.10
N ARG A 11 -2.48 -4.39 0.50
CA ARG A 11 -1.26 -3.63 0.79
C ARG A 11 -0.06 -4.54 1.05
N VAL A 12 1.13 -3.96 0.92
CA VAL A 12 2.39 -4.54 1.35
C VAL A 12 2.87 -3.77 2.57
N GLU A 13 3.11 -4.47 3.68
CA GLU A 13 3.75 -3.90 4.87
C GLU A 13 5.16 -4.42 5.01
N PHE A 14 6.11 -3.57 5.37
CA PHE A 14 7.48 -3.99 5.57
C PHE A 14 8.23 -3.11 6.56
N LYS A 15 9.30 -3.66 7.12
CA LYS A 15 10.30 -2.95 7.91
C LYS A 15 11.66 -3.13 7.25
N ALA A 16 12.18 -2.05 6.68
CA ALA A 16 13.50 -1.99 6.03
C ALA A 16 14.51 -1.11 6.81
N GLY A 17 14.10 -0.51 7.94
CA GLY A 17 14.90 0.42 8.72
C GLY A 17 14.19 0.87 10.00
N ALA A 18 14.29 2.17 10.33
CA ALA A 18 13.56 2.77 11.43
C ALA A 18 12.07 2.86 11.09
N GLY A 19 11.24 2.14 11.85
CA GLY A 19 9.79 2.08 11.66
C GLY A 19 9.32 1.09 10.60
N SER A 20 8.00 0.89 10.56
CA SER A 20 7.32 0.11 9.54
C SER A 20 6.81 1.03 8.45
N GLN A 21 6.68 0.52 7.23
CA GLN A 21 6.11 1.20 6.08
C GLN A 21 4.97 0.36 5.53
N ASN A 22 3.98 1.01 4.94
CA ASN A 22 2.92 0.36 4.19
C ASN A 22 2.84 0.97 2.78
N VAL A 23 2.54 0.14 1.80
CA VAL A 23 2.31 0.53 0.40
C VAL A 23 1.03 -0.16 -0.06
N PRO A 24 -0.05 0.59 -0.34
CA PRO A 24 -1.26 0.05 -0.94
C PRO A 24 -0.95 -0.72 -2.23
N ILE A 25 -1.62 -1.85 -2.43
CA ILE A 25 -1.33 -2.77 -3.54
C ILE A 25 -1.61 -2.14 -4.91
N ASN A 26 -2.61 -1.25 -4.96
CA ASN A 26 -2.97 -0.46 -6.14
C ASN A 26 -1.97 0.67 -6.44
N GLN A 27 -1.11 1.01 -5.49
CA GLN A 27 -0.03 1.98 -5.66
C GLN A 27 1.29 1.33 -6.04
N VAL A 28 1.39 -0.01 -6.08
CA VAL A 28 2.59 -0.70 -6.56
C VAL A 28 2.64 -0.61 -8.08
N ALA A 29 3.60 0.15 -8.61
CA ALA A 29 3.80 0.30 -10.05
C ALA A 29 4.69 -0.82 -10.62
N SER A 30 5.77 -1.16 -9.91
CA SER A 30 6.66 -2.25 -10.35
C SER A 30 7.40 -2.91 -9.19
N ILE A 31 7.76 -4.18 -9.39
CA ILE A 31 8.58 -4.96 -8.46
C ILE A 31 9.83 -5.43 -9.21
N GLN A 32 11.00 -5.03 -8.72
CA GLN A 32 12.29 -5.45 -9.27
C GLN A 32 13.01 -6.38 -8.29
N LEU A 33 13.51 -7.50 -8.79
CA LEU A 33 14.31 -8.42 -7.99
C LEU A 33 15.77 -7.97 -8.00
N GLY A 34 16.44 -8.05 -6.85
CA GLY A 34 17.89 -7.84 -6.77
C GLY A 34 18.64 -8.82 -7.67
N MET A 35 19.68 -8.31 -8.35
CA MET A 35 20.64 -9.09 -9.13
C MET A 35 21.33 -10.15 -8.27
N MET A 36 21.98 -11.12 -8.93
CA MET A 36 22.69 -12.22 -8.26
C MET A 36 23.67 -11.65 -7.20
N GLY A 37 23.53 -12.09 -5.94
CA GLY A 37 24.30 -11.59 -4.79
C GLY A 37 23.54 -10.62 -3.87
N TYR A 38 22.46 -9.98 -4.34
CA TYR A 38 21.65 -9.07 -3.51
C TYR A 38 20.30 -9.69 -3.15
N MET A 39 20.11 -10.00 -1.86
CA MET A 39 18.86 -10.55 -1.31
C MET A 39 17.86 -9.43 -0.99
N GLN A 40 17.39 -8.75 -2.02
CA GLN A 40 16.43 -7.67 -1.88
C GLN A 40 15.39 -7.66 -3.00
N ILE A 41 14.27 -7.00 -2.72
CA ILE A 41 13.33 -6.54 -3.73
C ILE A 41 13.27 -5.01 -3.69
N THR A 42 13.00 -4.40 -4.84
CA THR A 42 12.67 -2.98 -4.95
C THR A 42 11.22 -2.84 -5.35
N ILE A 43 10.42 -2.18 -4.52
CA ILE A 43 9.05 -1.80 -4.83
C ILE A 43 9.05 -0.34 -5.26
N GLU A 44 8.58 -0.08 -6.47
CA GLU A 44 8.32 1.28 -6.96
C GLU A 44 6.83 1.57 -6.90
N THR A 45 6.47 2.71 -6.34
CA THR A 45 5.08 3.17 -6.28
C THR A 45 4.72 3.98 -7.52
N THR A 46 3.42 4.11 -7.81
CA THR A 46 2.90 4.97 -8.90
C THR A 46 3.29 6.45 -8.74
N GLY A 47 3.58 6.89 -7.51
CA GLY A 47 4.14 8.21 -7.23
C GLY A 47 5.67 8.31 -7.40
N GLY A 48 6.33 7.29 -7.96
CA GLY A 48 7.77 7.27 -8.22
C GLY A 48 8.66 6.94 -7.00
N LYS A 49 8.08 6.77 -5.81
CA LYS A 49 8.83 6.41 -4.59
C LYS A 49 9.31 4.95 -4.66
N LYS A 50 10.59 4.72 -4.33
CA LYS A 50 11.25 3.41 -4.36
C LYS A 50 11.60 2.92 -2.96
N TYR A 51 11.27 1.67 -2.67
CA TYR A 51 11.58 0.99 -1.41
C TYR A 51 12.44 -0.23 -1.65
N LYS A 52 13.65 -0.24 -1.08
CA LYS A 52 14.56 -1.39 -1.11
C LYS A 52 14.37 -2.21 0.16
N ILE A 53 13.96 -3.47 0.02
CA ILE A 53 13.55 -4.31 1.14
C ILE A 53 14.38 -5.60 1.11
N PRO A 54 15.21 -5.85 2.14
CA PRO A 54 15.93 -7.11 2.26
C PRO A 54 14.96 -8.28 2.41
N CYS A 55 15.12 -9.31 1.59
CA CYS A 55 14.24 -10.49 1.57
C CYS A 55 14.95 -11.68 0.92
N HIS A 56 14.90 -12.84 1.59
CA HIS A 56 15.41 -14.11 1.06
C HIS A 56 14.44 -14.76 0.05
N LYS A 57 13.13 -14.58 0.26
CA LYS A 57 12.04 -15.18 -0.51
C LYS A 57 11.53 -14.25 -1.62
N LYS A 58 12.47 -13.71 -2.42
CA LYS A 58 12.18 -12.62 -3.38
C LYS A 58 11.13 -12.99 -4.43
N ASN A 59 11.13 -14.25 -4.90
CA ASN A 59 10.15 -14.74 -5.87
C ASN A 59 8.77 -14.89 -5.24
N GLU A 60 8.66 -15.55 -4.07
CA GLU A 60 7.38 -15.71 -3.35
C GLU A 60 6.72 -14.36 -3.06
N VAL A 61 7.50 -13.36 -2.62
CA VAL A 61 6.96 -12.03 -2.35
C VAL A 61 6.49 -11.33 -3.63
N LYS A 62 7.27 -11.43 -4.71
CA LYS A 62 6.88 -10.90 -6.02
C LYS A 62 5.56 -11.50 -6.48
N GLU A 63 5.44 -12.83 -6.46
CA GLU A 63 4.23 -13.55 -6.86
C GLU A 63 3.03 -13.21 -5.98
N ALA A 64 3.22 -13.13 -4.66
CA ALA A 64 2.16 -12.72 -3.74
C ALA A 64 1.63 -11.31 -4.03
N ILE A 65 2.52 -10.37 -4.37
CA ILE A 65 2.12 -9.00 -4.75
C ILE A 65 1.33 -9.01 -6.06
N TYR A 66 1.78 -9.74 -7.08
CA TYR A 66 1.03 -9.87 -8.34
C TYR A 66 -0.35 -10.51 -8.14
N ASN A 67 -0.43 -11.56 -7.33
CA ASN A 67 -1.70 -12.21 -7.02
C ASN A 67 -2.66 -11.27 -6.29
N ALA A 68 -2.13 -10.47 -5.34
CA ALA A 68 -2.91 -9.45 -4.65
C ALA A 68 -3.39 -8.36 -5.62
N GLN A 69 -2.55 -7.89 -6.54
CA GLN A 69 -2.93 -6.92 -7.59
C GLN A 69 -4.07 -7.45 -8.48
N ASN A 70 -3.99 -8.71 -8.92
CA ASN A 70 -5.04 -9.34 -9.71
C ASN A 70 -6.35 -9.50 -8.93
N SER A 71 -6.25 -9.77 -7.63
CA SER A 71 -7.42 -9.91 -6.74
C SER A 71 -8.13 -8.59 -6.46
N VAL A 72 -7.39 -7.47 -6.45
CA VAL A 72 -7.95 -6.12 -6.26
C VAL A 72 -8.88 -5.75 -7.42
N GLY A 73 -8.61 -6.22 -8.63
CA GLY A 73 -9.52 -6.05 -9.78
C GLY A 73 -10.84 -6.81 -9.66
N GLN A 74 -10.96 -7.78 -8.76
CA GLN A 74 -12.14 -8.65 -8.63
C GLN A 74 -12.95 -8.47 -7.33
N GLY A 75 -12.53 -7.61 -6.39
CA GLY A 75 -13.21 -7.51 -5.09
C GLY A 75 -13.02 -6.23 -4.27
N SER A 76 -12.78 -5.07 -4.90
CA SER A 76 -12.35 -3.84 -4.19
C SER A 76 -13.40 -2.74 -4.03
N SER A 77 -14.67 -3.07 -3.87
CA SER A 77 -15.69 -2.05 -3.57
C SER A 77 -15.63 -1.57 -2.12
N ASN A 78 -15.25 -2.44 -1.17
CA ASN A 78 -15.46 -2.19 0.26
C ASN A 78 -14.22 -1.74 1.05
N LEU A 79 -13.00 -1.98 0.54
CA LEU A 79 -11.77 -1.60 1.25
C LEU A 79 -11.24 -0.22 0.85
N SER A 80 -11.42 0.16 -0.43
CA SER A 80 -11.13 1.52 -0.89
C SER A 80 -11.92 2.55 -0.09
N THR A 81 -13.15 2.22 0.32
CA THR A 81 -14.00 3.07 1.14
C THR A 81 -13.39 3.38 2.50
N ALA A 82 -12.78 2.41 3.16
CA ALA A 82 -12.19 2.59 4.49
C ALA A 82 -10.91 3.46 4.46
N ASP A 83 -10.06 3.25 3.46
CA ASP A 83 -8.86 4.07 3.24
C ASP A 83 -9.24 5.52 2.85
N GLU A 84 -10.27 5.70 2.01
CA GLU A 84 -10.78 7.02 1.63
C GLU A 84 -11.44 7.75 2.81
N LEU A 85 -12.19 7.03 3.66
CA LEU A 85 -12.75 7.58 4.91
C LEU A 85 -11.65 8.04 5.87
N THR A 86 -10.54 7.30 5.95
CA THR A 86 -9.41 7.68 6.82
C THR A 86 -8.76 8.97 6.33
N LYS A 87 -8.54 9.12 5.01
CA LYS A 87 -8.03 10.37 4.42
C LYS A 87 -8.98 11.55 4.66
N LEU A 88 -10.29 11.34 4.51
CA LEU A 88 -11.27 12.40 4.77
C LEU A 88 -11.23 12.89 6.22
N VAL A 89 -11.10 11.98 7.19
CA VAL A 89 -10.97 12.36 8.61
C VAL A 89 -9.69 13.16 8.84
N GLN A 90 -8.60 12.80 8.17
CA GLN A 90 -7.34 13.52 8.24
C GLN A 90 -7.46 14.94 7.70
N LEU A 91 -8.07 15.12 6.53
CA LEU A 91 -8.31 16.44 5.92
C LEU A 91 -9.23 17.34 6.77
N LYS A 92 -10.23 16.75 7.44
CA LYS A 92 -11.06 17.47 8.42
C LYS A 92 -10.25 17.93 9.63
N ASN A 93 -9.45 17.03 10.21
CA ASN A 93 -8.64 17.34 11.39
C ASN A 93 -7.56 18.41 11.10
N ASP A 94 -7.04 18.43 9.87
CA ASP A 94 -6.09 19.44 9.41
C ASP A 94 -6.77 20.79 9.08
N GLY A 95 -8.10 20.89 9.21
CA GLY A 95 -8.87 22.11 8.93
C GLY A 95 -8.98 22.45 7.44
N ILE A 96 -8.62 21.51 6.56
CA ILE A 96 -8.70 21.69 5.09
C ILE A 96 -10.14 21.55 4.61
N LEU A 97 -10.91 20.65 5.22
CA LEU A 97 -12.33 20.45 4.95
C LEU A 97 -13.18 20.99 6.09
N THR A 98 -14.28 21.64 5.75
CA THR A 98 -15.34 21.97 6.69
C THR A 98 -16.14 20.72 7.09
N ASP A 99 -16.88 20.77 8.21
CA ASP A 99 -17.70 19.64 8.66
C ASP A 99 -18.77 19.26 7.61
N GLU A 100 -19.31 20.25 6.91
CA GLU A 100 -20.31 20.06 5.85
C GLU A 100 -19.71 19.31 4.64
N GLU A 101 -18.55 19.75 4.16
CA GLU A 101 -17.85 19.09 3.04
C GLU A 101 -17.42 17.67 3.38
N PHE A 102 -16.99 17.43 4.63
CA PHE A 102 -16.66 16.10 5.10
C PHE A 102 -17.88 15.16 5.06
N GLN A 103 -19.05 15.62 5.51
CA GLN A 103 -20.27 14.82 5.51
C GLN A 103 -20.76 14.50 4.09
N GLU A 104 -20.69 15.46 3.17
CA GLU A 104 -21.06 15.22 1.77
C GLU A 104 -20.16 14.16 1.10
N GLN A 105 -18.85 14.25 1.31
CA GLN A 105 -17.91 13.27 0.74
C GLN A 105 -18.03 11.90 1.42
N LYS A 106 -18.23 11.87 2.74
CA LYS A 106 -18.49 10.62 3.48
C LYS A 106 -19.75 9.92 2.98
N LYS A 107 -20.83 10.65 2.71
CA LYS A 107 -22.09 10.10 2.19
C LYS A 107 -21.93 9.55 0.77
N LYS A 108 -21.17 10.24 -0.10
CA LYS A 108 -20.84 9.73 -1.44
C LYS A 108 -20.03 8.43 -1.40
N LEU A 109 -19.13 8.29 -0.44
CA LEU A 109 -18.33 7.07 -0.27
C LEU A 109 -19.13 5.91 0.33
N LEU A 110 -20.05 6.19 1.25
CA LEU A 110 -20.82 5.16 1.96
C LEU A 110 -22.07 4.66 1.20
N GLY A 111 -22.54 5.40 0.18
CA GLY A 111 -23.60 4.98 -0.75
C GLY A 111 -24.88 4.50 -0.08
#